data_AF-A0A2I1FVG3-F1
#
_entry.id   AF-A0A2I1FVG3-F1
#
_cell.length_a   1.000
_cell.length_b   1.000
_cell.length_c   1.000
_cell.angle_alpha   90.00
_cell.angle_beta   90.00
_cell.angle_gamma   90.00
#
_symmetry.space_group_name_H-M   'P 1'
#
loop_
_entity.id
_entity.type
_entity.pdbx_description
1 polymer ?
#
loop_
_entity_poly.entity_id
_entity_poly.type
_entity_poly.pdbx_seq_one_letter_code
_entity_poly.pdbx_strand_id
1 'polypeptide(L)'
;MRVQSPETQDGLGVSAVGHFSMHVDNNGGGYKFFSKPQWVNGCDCDKCENIPRQYTIYGEFDLPTPPKGTWYDVWVSIYWSCGFNNGNSRVCISEDIHHRDYVR
;
A
#
# COMPACT_ATOMS: atom_id res chain seq x y z
N MET A 1 7.00 -6.10 -6.09
CA MET A 1 6.85 -4.69 -6.50
C MET A 1 7.86 -3.84 -5.73
N ARG A 2 8.51 -2.85 -6.36
CA ARG A 2 9.44 -1.94 -5.68
C ARG A 2 8.89 -0.52 -5.79
N VAL A 3 8.91 0.21 -4.70
CA VAL A 3 8.48 1.62 -4.64
C VAL A 3 9.54 2.40 -3.90
N GLN A 4 9.87 3.57 -4.42
CA GLN A 4 10.83 4.47 -3.81
C GLN A 4 10.08 5.64 -3.20
N SER A 5 10.32 5.88 -1.91
CA SER A 5 9.76 7.06 -1.25
C SER A 5 10.19 8.32 -1.99
N PRO A 6 9.26 9.26 -2.24
CA PRO A 6 9.66 10.58 -2.71
C PRO A 6 10.61 11.23 -1.71
N GLU A 7 11.53 12.08 -2.20
CA GLU A 7 12.39 12.88 -1.33
C GLU A 7 11.56 14.01 -0.71
N THR A 8 10.90 13.72 0.41
CA THR A 8 10.12 14.71 1.15
C THR A 8 11.03 15.51 2.09
N GLN A 9 10.71 16.79 2.30
CA GLN A 9 11.54 17.73 3.08
C GLN A 9 11.66 17.35 4.56
N ASP A 10 10.71 16.57 5.07
CA ASP A 10 10.67 16.03 6.44
C ASP A 10 11.53 14.76 6.62
N GLY A 11 12.08 14.20 5.52
CA GLY A 11 12.95 13.02 5.56
C GLY A 11 12.23 11.72 5.96
N LEU A 12 10.90 11.73 6.02
CA LEU A 12 10.08 10.60 6.43
C LEU A 12 9.83 9.64 5.24
N GLY A 13 10.17 8.36 5.41
CA GLY A 13 9.79 7.30 4.47
C GLY A 13 8.32 6.85 4.59
N VAL A 14 8.05 5.58 4.24
CA VAL A 14 6.68 5.02 4.26
C VAL A 14 6.05 5.11 5.65
N SER A 15 4.95 5.84 5.77
CA SER A 15 4.18 6.00 7.01
C SER A 15 3.10 4.92 7.15
N ALA A 16 2.42 4.59 6.05
CA ALA A 16 1.41 3.53 6.01
C ALA A 16 1.31 2.88 4.63
N VAL A 17 0.74 1.69 4.58
CA VAL A 17 0.38 0.98 3.34
C VAL A 17 -1.06 0.50 3.46
N GLY A 18 -1.87 0.61 2.42
CA GLY A 18 -3.31 0.36 2.54
C GLY A 18 -4.02 0.11 1.22
N HIS A 19 -5.33 -0.08 1.31
CA HIS A 19 -6.22 -0.17 0.13
C HIS A 19 -5.80 -1.23 -0.87
N PHE A 20 -5.26 -2.33 -0.35
CA PHE A 20 -4.89 -3.47 -1.17
C PHE A 20 -6.16 -3.97 -1.85
N SER A 21 -6.07 -4.21 -3.16
CA SER A 21 -7.12 -4.86 -3.93
C SER A 21 -6.53 -5.72 -5.03
N MET A 22 -7.26 -6.76 -5.42
CA MET A 22 -6.89 -7.65 -6.51
C MET A 22 -8.08 -7.83 -7.44
N HIS A 23 -7.81 -7.93 -8.74
CA HIS A 23 -8.78 -8.34 -9.74
C HIS A 23 -8.23 -9.52 -10.53
N VAL A 24 -9.09 -10.48 -10.84
CA VAL A 24 -8.74 -11.62 -11.69
C VAL A 24 -9.70 -11.64 -12.86
N ASP A 25 -9.15 -11.64 -14.08
CA ASP A 25 -9.90 -11.65 -15.32
C ASP A 25 -10.71 -12.96 -15.47
N ASN A 26 -11.57 -13.02 -16.50
CA ASN A 26 -12.32 -14.24 -16.88
C ASN A 26 -13.15 -14.83 -15.74
N ASN A 27 -13.98 -14.01 -15.10
CA ASN A 27 -14.85 -14.37 -13.96
C ASN A 27 -14.13 -14.69 -12.65
N GLY A 28 -12.83 -14.37 -12.53
CA GLY A 28 -12.09 -14.57 -11.29
C GLY A 28 -12.47 -13.60 -10.16
N GLY A 29 -13.04 -12.43 -10.47
CA GLY A 29 -13.65 -11.53 -9.50
C GLY A 29 -12.69 -10.49 -8.89
N GLY A 30 -13.22 -9.68 -7.97
CA GLY A 30 -12.48 -8.60 -7.30
C GLY A 30 -12.41 -8.80 -5.79
N TYR A 31 -11.24 -8.56 -5.21
CA TYR A 31 -10.92 -8.80 -3.80
C TYR A 31 -10.35 -7.53 -3.17
N LYS A 32 -10.70 -7.25 -1.91
CA LYS A 32 -10.14 -6.16 -1.09
C LYS A 32 -9.68 -6.74 0.24
N PHE A 33 -8.47 -6.37 0.67
CA PHE A 33 -7.84 -6.93 1.87
C PHE A 33 -7.82 -5.94 3.00
N PHE A 34 -7.35 -4.73 2.69
CA PHE A 34 -7.23 -3.64 3.65
C PHE A 34 -8.12 -2.51 3.20
N SER A 35 -9.33 -2.44 3.78
CA SER A 35 -10.22 -1.30 3.60
C SER A 35 -9.67 -0.02 4.25
N LYS A 36 -8.66 -0.15 5.12
CA LYS A 36 -7.99 0.93 5.84
C LYS A 36 -6.47 0.78 5.73
N PRO A 37 -5.72 1.89 5.73
CA PRO A 37 -4.26 1.84 5.79
C PRO A 37 -3.76 1.18 7.08
N GLN A 38 -2.69 0.41 6.95
CA GLN A 38 -1.90 -0.18 8.02
C GLN A 38 -0.67 0.71 8.24
N TRP A 39 -0.53 1.23 9.44
CA TRP A 39 0.66 2.00 9.82
C TRP A 39 1.88 1.09 9.90
N VAL A 40 3.03 1.58 9.44
CA VAL A 40 4.28 0.84 9.41
C VAL A 40 5.42 1.69 9.94
N ASN A 41 6.61 1.11 10.11
CA ASN A 41 7.81 1.81 10.58
C ASN A 41 7.64 2.57 11.91
N GLY A 42 6.80 2.04 12.81
CA GLY A 42 6.56 2.66 14.12
C GLY A 42 5.72 3.94 14.05
N CYS A 43 5.09 4.23 12.91
CA CYS A 43 4.06 5.23 12.84
C CYS A 43 2.75 4.73 13.43
N ASP A 44 1.97 5.65 13.95
CA ASP A 44 0.59 5.48 14.37
C ASP A 44 -0.17 6.78 14.05
N CYS A 45 -1.42 6.92 14.50
CA CYS A 45 -2.23 8.11 14.21
C CYS A 45 -1.59 9.43 14.68
N ASP A 46 -0.81 9.41 15.76
CA ASP A 46 -0.35 10.61 16.47
C ASP A 46 1.17 10.78 16.46
N LYS A 47 1.91 9.74 16.07
CA LYS A 47 3.37 9.67 16.07
C LYS A 47 3.88 9.11 14.76
N CYS A 48 4.85 9.77 14.15
CA CYS A 48 5.51 9.30 12.93
C CYS A 48 6.83 10.07 12.76
N GLU A 49 7.91 9.55 13.32
CA GLU A 49 9.23 10.22 13.34
C GLU A 49 10.34 9.22 12.98
N ASN A 50 11.41 9.71 12.35
CA ASN A 50 12.61 8.93 12.00
C ASN A 50 12.35 7.67 11.14
N ILE A 51 11.45 7.79 10.16
CA ILE A 51 11.11 6.68 9.27
C ILE A 51 12.23 6.46 8.24
N PRO A 52 12.71 5.22 8.03
CA PRO A 52 13.67 4.92 6.97
C PRO A 52 13.08 5.20 5.58
N ARG A 53 13.84 5.88 4.71
CA ARG A 53 13.44 6.16 3.31
C ARG A 53 13.18 4.89 2.49
N GLN A 54 13.86 3.80 2.82
CA GLN A 54 13.64 2.50 2.18
C GLN A 54 12.77 1.65 3.09
N TYR A 55 11.69 1.10 2.52
CA TYR A 55 10.79 0.20 3.22
C TYR A 55 10.50 -1.02 2.36
N THR A 56 10.57 -2.19 2.97
CA THR A 56 10.16 -3.45 2.35
C THR A 56 9.15 -4.12 3.26
N ILE A 57 7.99 -4.45 2.70
CA ILE A 57 6.97 -5.24 3.39
C ILE A 57 6.97 -6.66 2.82
N TYR A 58 6.99 -7.62 3.73
CA TYR A 58 6.67 -9.01 3.44
C TYR A 58 5.34 -9.30 4.11
N GLY A 59 4.36 -9.73 3.32
CA GLY A 59 3.06 -10.11 3.81
C GLY A 59 2.57 -11.30 3.00
N GLU A 60 2.11 -12.32 3.71
CA GLU A 60 1.28 -13.35 3.11
C GLU A 60 -0.16 -12.86 3.17
N PHE A 61 -0.83 -12.92 2.02
CA PHE A 61 -2.24 -12.55 1.91
C PHE A 61 -3.01 -13.82 1.55
N ASP A 62 -4.02 -14.13 2.34
CA ASP A 62 -4.88 -15.28 2.07
C ASP A 62 -5.77 -14.99 0.87
N LEU A 63 -5.32 -15.43 -0.30
CA LEU A 63 -5.93 -15.17 -1.59
C LEU A 63 -6.32 -16.46 -2.28
N PRO A 64 -7.49 -16.49 -2.94
CA PRO A 64 -7.70 -17.49 -3.97
C PRO A 64 -6.60 -17.35 -5.02
N THR A 65 -5.91 -18.45 -5.27
CA THR A 65 -4.92 -18.53 -6.34
C THR A 65 -5.63 -18.28 -7.67
N PRO A 66 -5.23 -17.26 -8.46
CA PRO A 66 -5.86 -17.01 -9.75
C PRO A 66 -5.73 -18.26 -10.65
N PRO A 67 -6.78 -18.63 -11.40
CA PRO A 67 -6.73 -19.82 -12.24
C PRO A 67 -5.62 -19.76 -13.29
N LYS A 68 -5.10 -20.92 -13.70
CA LYS A 68 -4.18 -20.96 -14.85
C LYS A 68 -4.84 -20.38 -16.10
N GLY A 69 -4.07 -19.64 -16.86
CA GLY A 69 -4.52 -19.01 -18.08
C GLY A 69 -5.23 -17.66 -17.88
N THR A 70 -5.23 -17.10 -16.67
CA THR A 70 -5.82 -15.78 -16.38
C THR A 70 -4.76 -14.73 -16.08
N TRP A 71 -5.16 -13.48 -16.30
CA TRP A 71 -4.44 -12.32 -15.79
C TRP A 71 -4.98 -11.96 -14.41
N TYR A 72 -4.10 -11.43 -13.57
CA TYR A 72 -4.50 -10.77 -12.34
C TYR A 72 -3.80 -9.43 -12.20
N ASP A 73 -4.46 -8.54 -11.48
CA ASP A 73 -4.00 -7.20 -11.17
C ASP A 73 -4.02 -7.02 -9.66
N VAL A 74 -3.00 -6.37 -9.11
CA VAL A 74 -2.91 -5.99 -7.69
C VAL A 74 -2.69 -4.49 -7.62
N TRP A 75 -3.51 -3.82 -6.81
CA TRP A 75 -3.35 -2.40 -6.46
C TRP A 75 -3.04 -2.27 -4.99
N VAL A 76 -2.14 -1.35 -4.66
CA VAL A 76 -1.77 -0.99 -3.28
C VAL A 76 -1.65 0.52 -3.21
N SER A 77 -2.12 1.15 -2.13
CA SER A 77 -1.86 2.55 -1.83
C SER A 77 -0.74 2.65 -0.81
N ILE A 78 0.24 3.50 -1.07
CA ILE A 78 1.31 3.82 -0.12
C ILE A 78 1.14 5.26 0.35
N TYR A 79 1.36 5.49 1.63
CA TYR A 79 1.21 6.78 2.29
C TYR A 79 2.54 7.25 2.88
N TRP A 80 2.86 8.51 2.64
CA TRP A 80 4.08 9.22 3.04
C TRP A 80 3.72 10.51 3.77
N SER A 81 4.66 11.05 4.56
CA SER A 81 4.56 12.37 5.21
C SER A 81 3.18 12.63 5.84
N CYS A 82 2.68 11.67 6.62
CA CYS A 82 1.38 11.79 7.26
C CYS A 82 1.42 12.80 8.42
N GLY A 83 0.69 13.91 8.29
CA GLY A 83 0.63 14.98 9.27
C GLY A 83 -0.79 15.38 9.67
N PHE A 84 -0.93 16.03 10.83
CA PHE A 84 -2.21 16.59 11.26
C PHE A 84 -2.53 17.84 10.44
N ASN A 85 -3.75 17.92 9.92
CA ASN A 85 -4.33 19.22 9.60
C ASN A 85 -5.05 19.79 10.83
N ASN A 86 -5.31 21.10 10.84
CA ASN A 86 -6.02 21.82 11.92
C ASN A 86 -7.49 21.35 12.16
N GLY A 87 -7.91 20.20 11.61
CA GLY A 87 -9.26 19.66 11.65
C GLY A 87 -9.35 18.20 12.10
N ASN A 88 -8.38 17.69 12.86
CA ASN A 88 -8.33 16.31 13.40
C ASN A 88 -8.24 15.19 12.35
N SER A 89 -8.01 15.49 11.07
CA SER A 89 -7.76 14.48 10.05
C SER A 89 -6.28 14.45 9.68
N ARG A 90 -5.75 13.24 9.57
CA ARG A 90 -4.37 13.06 9.13
C ARG A 90 -4.33 13.06 7.61
N VAL A 91 -3.60 14.01 7.04
CA VAL A 91 -3.39 14.11 5.60
C VAL A 91 -2.03 13.51 5.30
N CYS A 92 -2.00 12.63 4.32
CA CYS A 92 -0.78 11.99 3.84
C CYS A 92 -0.61 12.29 2.36
N ILE A 93 0.64 12.36 1.91
CA ILE A 93 0.94 12.18 0.49
C ILE A 93 0.70 10.70 0.19
N SER A 94 0.18 10.37 -1.00
CA SER A 94 -0.05 8.97 -1.35
C SER A 94 0.25 8.67 -2.81
N GLU A 95 0.58 7.41 -3.09
CA GLU A 95 0.76 6.87 -4.42
C GLU A 95 0.06 5.51 -4.51
N ASP A 96 -0.69 5.29 -5.59
CA ASP A 96 -1.26 4.00 -5.91
C ASP A 96 -0.36 3.26 -6.89
N ILE A 97 0.05 2.06 -6.52
CA ILE A 97 0.91 1.20 -7.30
C ILE A 97 0.10 0.04 -7.87
N HIS A 98 0.34 -0.30 -9.14
CA HIS A 98 -0.37 -1.36 -9.86
C HIS A 98 0.62 -2.39 -10.40
N HIS A 99 0.30 -3.66 -10.18
CA HIS A 99 1.03 -4.80 -10.72
C HIS A 99 0.06 -5.67 -11.49
N ARG A 100 0.47 -6.10 -12.68
CA ARG A 100 -0.30 -7.05 -13.50
C ARG A 100 0.60 -8.19 -13.93
N ASP A 101 0.12 -9.42 -13.82
CA ASP A 101 0.84 -10.61 -14.27
C ASP A 101 -0.11 -11.72 -14.76
N TYR A 102 0.44 -12.71 -15.45
CA TYR A 102 -0.28 -13.83 -16.05
C TYR A 102 0.08 -15.16 -15.39
N VAL A 103 -0.94 -15.94 -15.01
CA VAL A 103 -0.74 -17.27 -14.43
C VAL A 103 -0.53 -18.30 -15.54
N ARG A 104 0.70 -18.82 -15.65
CA ARG A 104 1.09 -19.85 -16.63
C ARG A 104 0.70 -21.28 -16.21
#